data_AF-A0A326RZT0-F1
#
_entry.id   AF-A0A326RZT0-F1
#
_cell.length_a   1.000
_cell.length_b   1.000
_cell.length_c   1.000
_cell.angle_alpha   90.00
_cell.angle_beta   90.00
_cell.angle_gamma   90.00
#
_symmetry.space_group_name_H-M   'P 1'
#
loop_
_entity.id
_entity.type
_entity.pdbx_description
1 polymer ?
#
loop_
_entity_poly.entity_id
_entity_poly.type
_entity_poly.pdbx_seq_one_letter_code
_entity_poly.pdbx_strand_id
1 'polypeptide(L)'
;MNNWKQLLGVILLSGLFSCEGDRLYEEFHSFDSSVWIETDSVVFDLNHLKTLEGKGLIGVRFNENYPFSNCYIRIISRDSSHVDLNNLLLNVPIFDSKSGQPLGTGFGNTFTKYDTLPFDFPKETKEILLVQYMRKAELEGIEAVGLKILKP
;
A
#
# COMPACT_ATOMS: atom_id res chain seq x y z
N MET A 1 19.88 -41.05 -44.76
CA MET A 1 18.50 -40.55 -44.98
C MET A 1 18.01 -40.00 -43.64
N ASN A 2 17.90 -38.67 -43.56
CA ASN A 2 17.85 -37.89 -42.32
C ASN A 2 16.45 -37.90 -41.71
N ASN A 3 16.29 -38.52 -40.54
CA ASN A 3 15.05 -38.48 -39.74
C ASN A 3 15.21 -37.54 -38.55
N TRP A 4 15.49 -36.26 -38.83
CA TRP A 4 15.51 -35.22 -37.80
C TRP A 4 14.91 -33.96 -38.40
N LYS A 5 14.14 -33.26 -37.58
CA LYS A 5 13.44 -31.97 -37.79
C LYS A 5 11.98 -32.18 -38.18
N GLN A 6 10.98 -31.70 -37.45
CA GLN A 6 10.95 -30.85 -36.26
C GLN A 6 9.56 -31.07 -35.67
N LEU A 7 9.48 -31.22 -34.34
CA LEU A 7 8.22 -31.32 -33.60
C LEU A 7 7.32 -30.14 -33.99
N LEU A 8 6.21 -30.45 -34.66
CA LEU A 8 5.10 -29.55 -34.91
C LEU A 8 4.45 -29.17 -33.59
N GLY A 9 4.55 -27.89 -33.26
CA GLY A 9 3.45 -27.12 -32.71
C GLY A 9 2.98 -27.47 -31.30
N VAL A 10 3.80 -27.19 -30.30
CA VAL A 10 3.26 -26.75 -29.00
C VAL A 10 3.46 -25.24 -28.95
N ILE A 11 2.57 -24.51 -29.60
CA ILE A 11 2.35 -23.09 -29.30
C ILE A 11 1.76 -23.08 -27.90
N LEU A 12 2.66 -22.87 -26.93
CA LEU A 12 2.35 -22.56 -25.56
C LEU A 12 1.65 -21.19 -25.59
N LEU A 13 0.33 -21.21 -25.83
CA LEU A 13 -0.56 -20.09 -25.59
C LEU A 13 -0.63 -19.92 -24.08
N SER A 14 0.44 -19.36 -23.52
CA SER A 14 0.45 -18.80 -22.18
C SER A 14 -0.48 -17.60 -22.25
N GLY A 15 -1.76 -17.88 -22.00
CA GLY A 15 -2.73 -16.84 -21.69
C GLY A 15 -2.11 -16.01 -20.58
N LEU A 16 -1.74 -14.78 -20.93
CA LEU A 16 -1.48 -13.73 -19.96
C LEU A 16 -2.83 -13.50 -19.26
N PHE A 17 -3.11 -14.31 -18.25
CA PHE A 17 -4.09 -13.97 -17.23
C PHE A 17 -3.53 -12.71 -16.55
N SER A 18 -3.83 -11.55 -17.13
CA SER A 18 -3.74 -10.29 -16.40
C SER A 18 -4.70 -10.43 -15.25
N CYS A 19 -4.17 -10.73 -14.07
CA CYS A 19 -4.93 -10.76 -12.82
C CYS A 19 -5.24 -9.31 -12.43
N GLU A 20 -6.10 -8.67 -13.21
CA GLU A 20 -6.58 -7.29 -12.99
C GLU A 20 -7.90 -7.32 -12.18
N GLY A 21 -7.98 -8.23 -11.22
CA GLY A 21 -9.23 -8.63 -10.59
C GLY A 21 -9.20 -8.43 -9.09
N ASP A 22 -9.37 -7.17 -8.63
CA ASP A 22 -10.13 -6.80 -7.42
C ASP A 22 -9.91 -5.35 -6.95
N ARG A 23 -9.36 -4.48 -7.80
CA ARG A 23 -8.94 -3.14 -7.37
C ARG A 23 -9.91 -2.06 -7.83
N LEU A 24 -10.41 -1.27 -6.89
CA LEU A 24 -11.20 -0.06 -7.16
C LEU A 24 -10.31 1.18 -7.21
N TYR A 25 -9.34 1.27 -6.30
CA TYR A 25 -8.37 2.36 -6.21
C TYR A 25 -7.05 1.83 -5.65
N GLU A 26 -5.92 2.33 -6.14
CA GLU A 26 -4.61 2.13 -5.51
C GLU A 26 -3.66 3.22 -5.95
N GLU A 27 -3.06 3.88 -4.98
CA GLU A 27 -2.08 4.92 -5.21
C GLU A 27 -0.99 4.82 -4.14
N PHE A 28 0.24 5.14 -4.52
CA PHE A 28 1.37 5.27 -3.61
C PHE A 28 2.00 6.64 -3.79
N HIS A 29 2.28 7.28 -2.67
CA HIS A 29 3.13 8.44 -2.59
C HIS A 29 4.54 8.00 -2.21
N SER A 30 5.52 8.29 -3.07
CA SER A 30 6.93 7.92 -2.85
C SER A 30 7.71 9.10 -2.27
N PHE A 31 8.69 8.81 -1.42
CA PHE A 31 9.56 9.80 -0.79
C PHE A 31 10.94 9.78 -1.46
N ASP A 32 11.41 10.94 -1.97
CA ASP A 32 12.62 11.03 -2.81
C ASP A 32 13.90 10.49 -2.14
N SER A 33 14.00 10.58 -0.81
CA SER A 33 15.16 10.10 -0.03
C SER A 33 14.86 8.87 0.83
N SER A 34 13.72 8.20 0.60
CA SER A 34 13.24 7.13 1.47
C SER A 34 13.14 7.56 2.95
N VAL A 35 12.70 8.80 3.16
CA VAL A 35 12.47 9.38 4.48
C VAL A 35 11.07 9.98 4.50
N TRP A 36 10.24 9.55 5.46
CA TRP A 36 8.94 10.17 5.71
C TRP A 36 9.04 11.11 6.91
N ILE A 37 8.86 12.41 6.68
CA ILE A 37 8.97 13.46 7.70
C ILE A 37 7.64 13.60 8.46
N GLU A 38 7.69 13.87 9.76
CA GLU A 38 6.50 13.99 10.65
C GLU A 38 5.52 15.08 10.23
N THR A 39 6.03 16.13 9.57
CA THR A 39 5.22 17.24 9.04
C THR A 39 4.52 16.90 7.74
N ASP A 40 4.91 15.81 7.08
CA ASP A 40 4.38 15.43 5.77
C ASP A 40 3.09 14.64 5.94
N SER A 41 1.97 15.26 5.53
CA SER A 41 0.71 14.56 5.36
C SER A 41 0.57 14.11 3.90
N VAL A 42 0.44 12.81 3.68
CA VAL A 42 0.13 12.26 2.36
C VAL A 42 -1.38 12.27 2.17
N VAL A 43 -1.85 12.90 1.09
CA VAL A 43 -3.29 13.03 0.79
C VAL A 43 -3.62 12.18 -0.45
N PHE A 44 -4.65 11.35 -0.32
CA PHE A 44 -5.23 10.57 -1.42
C PHE A 44 -6.60 11.15 -1.78
N ASP A 45 -6.76 11.57 -3.04
CA ASP A 45 -7.99 12.15 -3.58
C ASP A 45 -8.92 11.04 -4.10
N LEU A 46 -10.11 10.94 -3.48
CA LEU A 46 -11.14 9.97 -3.80
C LEU A 46 -12.37 10.62 -4.47
N ASN A 47 -12.33 11.91 -4.83
CA ASN A 47 -13.46 12.63 -5.43
C ASN A 47 -14.00 11.98 -6.71
N HIS A 48 -13.14 11.30 -7.45
CA HIS A 48 -13.49 10.62 -8.70
C HIS A 48 -14.16 9.25 -8.50
N LEU A 49 -14.16 8.70 -7.27
CA LEU A 49 -14.73 7.40 -6.97
C LEU A 49 -16.25 7.48 -6.73
N LYS A 50 -17.00 6.59 -7.38
CA LYS A 50 -18.47 6.53 -7.28
C LYS A 50 -18.96 5.78 -6.03
N THR A 51 -18.14 4.90 -5.47
CA THR A 51 -18.42 4.07 -4.31
C THR A 51 -17.14 3.86 -3.51
N LEU A 52 -17.28 3.63 -2.21
CA LEU A 52 -16.20 3.26 -1.29
C LEU A 52 -16.57 2.03 -0.44
N GLU A 53 -17.52 1.22 -0.90
CA GLU A 53 -18.03 0.05 -0.17
C GLU A 53 -17.05 -1.13 -0.11
N GLY A 54 -15.96 -1.07 -0.86
CA GLY A 54 -14.93 -2.10 -0.86
C GLY A 54 -13.94 -1.95 0.29
N LYS A 55 -13.24 -3.05 0.60
CA LYS A 55 -12.29 -3.12 1.70
C LYS A 55 -11.09 -2.19 1.49
N GLY A 56 -10.79 -1.34 2.47
CA GLY A 56 -9.60 -0.50 2.49
C GLY A 56 -8.35 -1.22 3.01
N LEU A 57 -7.20 -0.92 2.41
CA LEU A 57 -5.87 -1.35 2.86
C LEU A 57 -4.91 -0.16 2.84
N ILE A 58 -4.00 -0.15 3.80
CA ILE A 58 -2.81 0.70 3.76
C ILE A 58 -1.64 -0.09 3.20
N GLY A 59 -0.82 0.54 2.36
CA GLY A 59 0.46 0.03 1.90
C GLY A 59 1.61 0.80 2.54
N VAL A 60 2.61 0.10 3.04
CA VAL A 60 3.88 0.69 3.48
C VAL A 60 5.00 0.01 2.68
N ARG A 61 5.71 0.80 1.88
CA ARG A 61 6.93 0.35 1.20
C ARG A 61 8.12 0.81 2.01
N PHE A 62 8.98 -0.13 2.35
CA PHE A 62 10.13 0.11 3.23
C PHE A 62 11.33 -0.71 2.78
N ASN A 63 12.50 -0.32 3.26
CA ASN A 63 13.73 -1.07 3.09
C ASN A 63 14.39 -1.41 4.43
N GLU A 64 15.51 -2.12 4.37
CA GLU A 64 16.26 -2.61 5.54
C GLU A 64 16.81 -1.51 6.45
N ASN A 65 16.83 -0.25 6.01
CA ASN A 65 17.26 0.88 6.85
C ASN A 65 16.18 1.29 7.87
N TYR A 66 14.92 0.87 7.69
CA TYR A 66 13.85 1.19 8.65
C TYR A 66 14.11 0.47 9.99
N PRO A 67 14.30 1.18 11.10
CA PRO A 67 14.89 0.59 12.31
C PRO A 67 13.86 0.05 13.32
N PHE A 68 12.55 0.11 13.00
CA PHE A 68 11.48 -0.22 13.95
C PHE A 68 10.69 -1.45 13.51
N SER A 69 10.24 -2.28 14.46
CA SER A 69 9.43 -3.46 14.15
C SER A 69 8.04 -3.14 13.58
N ASN A 70 7.55 -1.93 13.79
CA ASN A 70 6.23 -1.49 13.37
C ASN A 70 6.23 0.00 13.00
N CYS A 71 5.22 0.43 12.27
CA CYS A 71 4.99 1.81 11.86
C CYS A 71 3.60 2.24 12.32
N TYR A 72 3.53 3.28 13.16
CA TYR A 72 2.29 3.88 13.60
C TYR A 72 1.88 4.98 12.62
N ILE A 73 0.70 4.83 12.02
CA ILE A 73 0.19 5.75 10.99
C ILE A 73 -1.17 6.25 11.43
N ARG A 74 -1.33 7.57 11.51
CA ARG A 74 -2.62 8.21 11.70
C ARG A 74 -3.34 8.32 10.36
N ILE A 75 -4.60 7.91 10.34
CA ILE A 75 -5.45 7.85 9.15
C ILE A 75 -6.65 8.75 9.41
N ILE A 76 -6.84 9.74 8.55
CA ILE A 76 -7.91 10.71 8.67
C ILE A 76 -8.74 10.67 7.39
N SER A 77 -10.05 10.46 7.50
CA SER A 77 -10.97 10.57 6.36
C SER A 77 -11.70 11.89 6.41
N ARG A 78 -11.79 12.60 5.29
CA ARG A 78 -12.48 13.89 5.19
C ARG A 78 -13.55 13.90 4.12
N ASP A 79 -14.58 14.72 4.32
CA ASP A 79 -15.57 15.03 3.29
C ASP A 79 -15.09 16.09 2.29
N SER A 80 -15.95 16.49 1.35
CA SER A 80 -15.64 17.55 0.36
C SER A 80 -15.45 18.93 0.97
N SER A 81 -15.82 19.14 2.24
CA SER A 81 -15.62 20.39 2.97
C SER A 81 -14.39 20.34 3.87
N HIS A 82 -13.56 19.30 3.73
CA HIS A 82 -12.40 18.99 4.56
C HIS A 82 -12.71 18.79 6.06
N VAL A 83 -13.94 18.40 6.40
CA VAL A 83 -14.31 18.04 7.76
C VAL A 83 -13.86 16.60 8.04
N ASP A 84 -13.13 16.40 9.13
CA ASP A 84 -12.71 15.07 9.59
C ASP A 84 -13.95 14.22 9.96
N LEU A 85 -14.18 13.15 9.20
CA LEU A 85 -15.23 12.16 9.42
C LEU A 85 -14.77 11.04 10.36
N ASN A 86 -13.51 10.61 10.22
CA ASN A 86 -12.85 9.62 11.07
C ASN A 86 -11.39 10.01 11.30
N ASN A 87 -10.85 9.59 12.44
CA ASN A 87 -9.45 9.78 12.80
C ASN A 87 -8.99 8.58 13.65
N LEU A 88 -8.10 7.75 13.10
CA LEU A 88 -7.65 6.51 13.72
C LEU A 88 -6.12 6.44 13.73
N LEU A 89 -5.56 5.82 14.77
CA LEU A 89 -4.17 5.40 14.79
C LEU A 89 -4.07 3.90 14.47
N LEU A 90 -3.38 3.56 13.39
CA LEU A 90 -3.11 2.18 12.97
C LEU A 90 -1.69 1.79 13.33
N ASN A 91 -1.51 0.58 13.86
CA ASN A 91 -0.22 -0.05 14.07
C ASN A 91 0.04 -1.06 12.95
N VAL A 92 0.97 -0.75 12.04
CA VAL A 92 1.35 -1.63 10.94
C VAL A 92 2.62 -2.40 11.32
N PRO A 93 2.57 -3.74 11.50
CA PRO A 93 3.77 -4.54 11.71
C PRO A 93 4.62 -4.57 10.45
N ILE A 94 5.90 -4.19 10.57
CA ILE A 94 6.86 -4.08 9.46
C ILE A 94 7.84 -5.25 9.47
N PHE A 95 8.32 -5.65 10.65
CA PHE A 95 9.17 -6.83 10.83
C PHE A 95 8.53 -7.79 11.83
N ASP A 96 8.79 -9.08 11.65
CA ASP A 96 8.40 -10.08 12.64
C ASP A 96 9.14 -9.83 13.96
N SER A 97 8.38 -9.70 15.05
CA SER A 97 8.89 -9.32 16.38
C SER A 97 9.94 -10.29 16.98
N LYS A 98 10.04 -11.51 16.46
CA LYS A 98 10.95 -12.54 16.98
C LYS A 98 12.16 -12.75 16.09
N SER A 99 11.93 -12.89 14.79
CA SER A 99 12.96 -13.21 13.80
C SER A 99 13.59 -11.98 13.15
N GLY A 100 12.94 -10.82 13.23
CA GLY A 100 13.36 -9.60 12.53
C GLY A 100 13.18 -9.67 11.02
N GLN A 101 12.54 -10.71 10.49
CA GLN A 101 12.30 -10.84 9.05
C GLN A 101 11.30 -9.79 8.57
N PRO A 102 11.52 -9.16 7.40
CA PRO A 102 10.59 -8.18 6.85
C PRO A 102 9.25 -8.83 6.51
N LEU A 103 8.16 -8.16 6.86
CA LEU A 103 6.80 -8.58 6.55
C LEU A 103 6.35 -7.90 5.26
N GLY A 104 5.87 -8.68 4.30
CA GLY A 104 5.40 -8.16 3.01
C GLY A 104 6.00 -8.91 1.84
N THR A 105 5.82 -8.37 0.63
CA THR A 105 6.40 -8.90 -0.60
C THR A 105 7.31 -7.87 -1.23
N GLY A 106 8.37 -8.32 -1.88
CA GLY A 106 9.42 -7.41 -2.34
C GLY A 106 10.50 -8.10 -3.15
N PHE A 107 11.46 -7.31 -3.63
CA PHE A 107 12.64 -7.78 -4.33
C PHE A 107 13.87 -7.00 -3.86
N GLY A 108 14.98 -7.71 -3.65
CA GLY A 108 16.17 -7.13 -3.05
C GLY A 108 15.88 -6.62 -1.63
N ASN A 109 16.20 -5.37 -1.38
CA ASN A 109 16.11 -4.77 -0.05
C ASN A 109 14.81 -3.97 0.16
N THR A 110 13.91 -3.96 -0.81
CA THR A 110 12.63 -3.23 -0.77
C THR A 110 11.48 -4.20 -0.60
N PHE A 111 10.61 -3.90 0.37
CA PHE A 111 9.43 -4.69 0.72
C PHE A 111 8.19 -3.79 0.75
N THR A 112 7.04 -4.32 0.37
CA THR A 112 5.74 -3.67 0.50
C THR A 112 4.85 -4.51 1.39
N LYS A 113 4.46 -3.94 2.54
CA LYS A 113 3.47 -4.51 3.45
C LYS A 113 2.12 -3.87 3.19
N TYR A 114 1.11 -4.69 2.92
CA TYR A 114 -0.28 -4.26 3.02
C TYR A 114 -0.86 -4.64 4.37
N ASP A 115 -1.65 -3.76 4.97
CA ASP A 115 -2.48 -4.07 6.13
C ASP A 115 -3.92 -3.60 5.93
N THR A 116 -4.86 -4.29 6.55
CA THR A 116 -6.29 -3.98 6.42
C THR A 116 -6.64 -2.75 7.27
N LEU A 117 -7.39 -1.81 6.69
CA LEU A 117 -8.01 -0.75 7.48
C LEU A 117 -9.15 -1.34 8.32
N PRO A 118 -9.20 -1.07 9.63
CA PRO A 118 -10.18 -1.68 10.53
C PRO A 118 -11.53 -0.94 10.51
N PHE A 119 -11.84 -0.22 9.44
CA PHE A 119 -13.07 0.55 9.27
C PHE A 119 -13.48 0.59 7.79
N ASP A 120 -14.79 0.72 7.58
CA ASP A 120 -15.35 1.04 6.27
C ASP A 120 -15.37 2.55 6.06
N PHE A 121 -15.12 3.00 4.84
CA PHE A 121 -15.15 4.43 4.53
C PHE A 121 -16.59 4.97 4.60
N PRO A 122 -16.85 6.06 5.35
CA PRO A 122 -18.10 6.80 5.21
C PRO A 122 -18.33 7.19 3.76
N LYS A 123 -19.58 7.15 3.28
CA LYS A 123 -19.93 7.42 1.87
C LYS A 123 -19.55 8.83 1.43
N GLU A 124 -19.49 9.74 2.38
CA GLU A 124 -19.16 11.15 2.22
C GLU A 124 -17.64 11.37 2.07
N THR A 125 -16.81 10.37 2.34
CA THR A 125 -15.35 10.48 2.26
C THR A 125 -14.92 10.88 0.85
N LYS A 126 -14.06 11.90 0.77
CA LYS A 126 -13.43 12.41 -0.45
C LYS A 126 -11.93 12.45 -0.37
N GLU A 127 -11.37 12.47 0.83
CA GLU A 127 -9.92 12.44 1.02
C GLU A 127 -9.57 11.45 2.13
N ILE A 128 -8.42 10.80 1.96
CA ILE A 128 -7.74 10.08 3.03
C ILE A 128 -6.37 10.70 3.23
N LEU A 129 -6.07 11.05 4.47
CA LEU A 129 -4.77 11.54 4.87
C LEU A 129 -4.05 10.48 5.68
N LEU A 130 -2.80 10.23 5.33
CA LEU A 130 -1.86 9.45 6.11
C LEU A 130 -0.82 10.39 6.70
N VAL A 131 -0.61 10.28 8.01
CA VAL A 131 0.41 11.03 8.74
C VAL A 131 1.20 10.04 9.58
N GLN A 132 2.52 10.08 9.49
CA GLN A 132 3.35 9.23 10.34
C GLN A 132 3.23 9.71 11.80
N TYR A 133 3.05 8.76 12.71
CA TYR A 133 2.77 9.05 14.12
C TYR A 133 3.77 8.33 15.02
N MET A 134 5.03 8.32 14.59
CA MET A 134 6.16 7.77 15.34
C MET A 134 6.79 8.86 16.22
N ARG A 135 7.67 8.46 17.15
CA ARG A 135 8.40 9.41 18.02
C ARG A 135 9.61 10.06 17.33
N LYS A 136 9.87 9.71 16.07
CA LYS A 136 10.99 10.24 15.29
C LYS A 136 10.42 11.20 14.25
N ALA A 137 11.04 12.37 14.14
CA ALA A 137 10.68 13.36 13.13
C ALA A 137 10.90 12.84 11.71
N GLU A 138 11.92 12.00 11.52
CA GLU A 138 12.27 11.41 10.24
C GLU A 138 12.22 9.89 10.34
N LEU A 139 11.46 9.26 9.44
CA LEU A 139 11.40 7.80 9.30
C LEU A 139 12.22 7.37 8.09
N GLU A 140 13.52 7.19 8.32
CA GLU A 140 14.44 6.58 7.35
C GLU A 140 13.99 5.18 6.96
N GLY A 141 14.19 4.83 5.69
CA GLY A 141 13.85 3.54 5.13
C GLY A 141 12.39 3.37 4.76
N ILE A 142 11.51 4.36 4.99
CA ILE A 142 10.17 4.39 4.40
C ILE A 142 10.25 5.01 3.02
N GLU A 143 10.04 4.18 1.99
CA GLU A 143 10.18 4.59 0.58
C GLU A 143 8.88 5.14 0.00
N ALA A 144 7.74 4.60 0.44
CA ALA A 144 6.43 5.05 0.01
C ALA A 144 5.33 4.61 0.99
N VAL A 145 4.22 5.35 1.01
CA VAL A 145 2.97 4.88 1.61
C VAL A 145 1.85 4.96 0.59
N GLY A 146 0.88 4.06 0.73
CA GLY A 146 -0.19 3.91 -0.25
C GLY A 146 -1.53 3.62 0.40
N LEU A 147 -2.57 3.93 -0.36
CA LEU A 147 -3.94 3.55 -0.08
C LEU A 147 -4.41 2.63 -1.19
N LYS A 148 -5.07 1.54 -0.82
CA LYS A 148 -5.71 0.60 -1.74
C LYS A 148 -7.15 0.35 -1.30
N ILE A 149 -8.08 0.38 -2.23
CA ILE A 149 -9.48 0.04 -2.01
C ILE A 149 -9.82 -1.08 -2.99
N LEU A 150 -10.32 -2.18 -2.45
CA LEU A 150 -10.77 -3.31 -3.27
C LEU A 150 -12.15 -3.02 -3.87
N LYS A 151 -12.56 -3.79 -4.86
CA LYS A 151 -13.97 -3.82 -5.28
C LYS A 151 -14.79 -4.51 -4.17
N PRO A 152 -16.04 -4.08 -3.93
CA PRO A 152 -16.96 -4.74 -3.01
C PRO A 152 -17.37 -6.14 -3.51
#